data_AF-A0A2N5A6Z5-F1
#
_entry.id   AF-A0A2N5A6Z5-F1
#
_cell.length_a   1.000
_cell.length_b   1.000
_cell.length_c   1.000
_cell.angle_alpha   90.00
_cell.angle_beta   90.00
_cell.angle_gamma   90.00
#
_symmetry.space_group_name_H-M   'P 1'
#
loop_
_entity.id
_entity.type
_entity.pdbx_description
1 polymer ?
#
loop_
_entity_poly.entity_id
_entity_poly.type
_entity_poly.pdbx_seq_one_letter_code
_entity_poly.pdbx_strand_id
1 'polypeptide(L)' 'MTMIETAKAPQAQSHSGLLLDVKDLRVTFKTPDGDVTAVNDLNFT' A
#
# COMPACT_ATOMS: atom_id res chain seq x y z
N MET A 1 40.97 -13.74 -22.58
CA MET A 1 39.73 -14.08 -21.85
C MET A 1 39.17 -12.78 -21.30
N THR A 2 38.17 -12.23 -21.98
CA THR A 2 37.53 -10.95 -21.62
C THR A 2 36.49 -11.20 -20.54
N MET A 3 36.68 -10.59 -19.38
CA MET A 3 35.74 -10.64 -18.26
C MET A 3 34.54 -9.77 -18.63
N ILE A 4 33.35 -10.36 -18.69
CA ILE A 4 32.10 -9.63 -18.86
C ILE A 4 31.62 -9.25 -17.46
N GLU A 5 31.99 -8.05 -17.00
CA GLU A 5 31.45 -7.47 -15.78
C GLU A 5 29.95 -7.24 -15.98
N THR A 6 29.13 -8.02 -15.28
CA THR A 6 27.70 -7.82 -15.24
C THR A 6 27.45 -6.59 -14.37
N ALA A 7 27.29 -5.43 -14.98
CA ALA A 7 26.91 -4.21 -14.29
C ALA A 7 25.57 -4.46 -13.58
N LYS A 8 25.61 -4.50 -12.24
CA LYS A 8 24.43 -4.60 -11.38
C LYS A 8 23.51 -3.42 -11.72
N ALA A 9 22.34 -3.72 -12.28
CA ALA A 9 21.32 -2.73 -12.59
C ALA A 9 21.04 -1.85 -11.34
N PRO A 10 20.70 -0.56 -11.50
CA PRO A 10 20.32 0.28 -10.38
C PRO A 10 19.20 -0.43 -9.62
N GLN A 11 19.48 -0.90 -8.41
CA GLN A 11 18.45 -1.45 -7.55
C GLN A 11 17.51 -0.28 -7.28
N ALA A 12 16.34 -0.35 -7.90
CA ALA A 12 15.25 0.58 -7.65
C ALA A 12 15.18 0.77 -6.14
N GLN A 13 15.32 2.02 -5.71
CA GLN A 13 15.31 2.42 -4.30
C GLN A 13 14.22 1.63 -3.60
N SER A 14 14.58 1.04 -2.46
CA SER A 14 13.68 0.32 -1.58
C SER A 14 12.46 1.20 -1.34
N HIS A 15 11.42 1.04 -2.16
CA HIS A 15 10.07 1.37 -1.77
C HIS A 15 9.92 0.51 -0.52
N SER A 16 9.93 1.16 0.64
CA SER A 16 9.64 0.55 1.93
C SER A 16 8.65 -0.57 1.69
N GLY A 17 8.96 -1.81 2.09
CA GLY A 17 8.24 -3.05 1.70
C GLY A 17 6.74 -3.11 2.06
N LEU A 18 6.17 -1.96 2.39
CA LEU A 18 4.77 -1.60 2.44
C LEU A 18 4.15 -1.76 1.05
N LEU A 19 3.30 -2.78 0.95
CA LEU A 19 2.48 -3.01 -0.23
C LEU A 19 1.30 -2.03 -0.29
N LEU A 20 0.93 -1.41 0.83
CA LEU A 20 -0.17 -0.45 0.93
C LEU A 20 0.16 0.61 2.00
N ASP A 21 -0.09 1.87 1.69
CA ASP A 21 -0.20 2.98 2.66
C ASP A 21 -1.65 3.45 2.58
N VAL A 22 -2.41 3.24 3.64
CA VAL A 22 -3.84 3.56 3.68
C VAL A 22 -4.10 4.62 4.73
N LYS A 23 -4.76 5.69 4.30
CA LYS A 23 -5.13 6.82 5.14
C LYS A 23 -6.62 7.05 5.12
N ASP A 24 -7.15 7.37 6.30
CA ASP A 24 -8.52 7.79 6.52
C ASP A 24 -9.56 6.83 5.89
N LEU A 25 -9.29 5.52 5.97
CA LEU A 25 -10.18 4.51 5.41
C LEU A 25 -11.52 4.56 6.15
N ARG A 26 -12.57 4.86 5.39
CA ARG A 26 -13.96 4.83 5.83
C ARG A 26 -14.76 3.87 4.98
N VAL A 27 -15.53 3.02 5.63
CA VAL A 27 -16.45 2.11 4.97
C VAL A 27 -17.82 2.26 5.60
N THR A 28 -18.79 2.64 4.77
CA THR A 28 -20.19 2.82 5.17
C THR A 28 -21.07 1.95 4.30
N PHE A 29 -22.00 1.24 4.94
CA PHE A 29 -23.02 0.45 4.29
C PHE A 29 -24.39 1.09 4.52
N LYS A 30 -25.21 1.15 3.48
CA LYS A 30 -26.62 1.55 3.63
C LYS A 30 -27.42 0.39 4.19
N THR A 31 -28.17 0.63 5.26
CA THR A 31 -29.18 -0.30 5.77
C THR A 31 -30.55 0.38 5.72
N PRO A 32 -31.66 -0.39 5.76
CA PRO A 32 -33.00 0.19 5.83
C PRO A 32 -33.20 1.16 7.00
N ASP A 33 -32.48 0.92 8.11
CA ASP A 33 -32.59 1.72 9.34
C ASP A 33 -31.58 2.89 9.38
N GLY A 34 -30.75 3.03 8.35
CA GLY A 34 -29.77 4.10 8.22
C GLY A 34 -28.39 3.65 7.74
N ASP A 35 -27.46 4.59 7.69
CA ASP A 35 -26.09 4.32 7.32
C ASP A 35 -25.30 3.73 8.50
N VAL A 36 -24.63 2.61 8.27
CA VAL A 36 -23.77 1.94 9.26
C VAL A 36 -22.33 2.07 8.82
N THR A 37 -21.50 2.70 9.65
CA THR A 37 -20.06 2.80 9.42
C THR A 37 -19.35 1.58 10.03
N ALA A 38 -18.78 0.73 9.18
CA ALA A 38 -18.02 -0.46 9.60
C ALA A 38 -16.55 -0.16 9.85
N VAL A 39 -16.00 0.85 9.17
CA VAL A 39 -14.64 1.35 9.40
C VAL A 39 -14.70 2.87 9.51
N ASN A 40 -14.14 3.41 10.58
CA ASN A 40 -14.17 4.84 10.87
C ASN A 40 -12.74 5.41 10.92
N ASP A 41 -12.30 5.96 9.79
CA ASP A 41 -11.04 6.69 9.61
C ASP A 41 -9.81 5.90 10.08
N LEU A 42 -9.65 4.69 9.55
CA LEU A 42 -8.52 3.83 9.87
C LEU A 42 -7.29 4.23 9.04
N ASN A 43 -6.16 4.36 9.73
CA ASN A 43 -4.84 4.58 9.12
C ASN A 43 -3.97 3.33 9.36
N PHE A 44 -3.34 2.79 8.31
CA PHE A 44 -2.32 1.75 8.45
C PHE A 44 -1.24 1.85 7.38
N THR A 45 -0.04 1.47 7.77
CA THR A 45 1.17 1.40 6.95
C THR A 45 1.74 0.00 7.08
#